data_AF-A0A5C8P1Y3-F1
#
_entry.id   AF-A0A5C8P1Y3-F1
#
_cell.length_a   1.000
_cell.length_b   1.000
_cell.length_c   1.000
_cell.angle_alpha   90.00
_cell.angle_beta   90.00
_cell.angle_gamma   90.00
#
_symmetry.space_group_name_H-M   'P 1'
#
loop_
_entity.id
_entity.type
_entity.pdbx_description
1 polymer ?
#
loop_
_entity_poly.entity_id
_entity_poly.type
_entity_poly.pdbx_seq_one_letter_code
_entity_poly.pdbx_strand_id
1 'polypeptide(L)'
;MPEVDTSQAEAGRAPEGALAHGEGRKDVLRRLRRVEGQLRGVMRMIEEGEGCMPVAQQLSAARKALDAAFFRMTVCYLEQELADGEGLDDETAEKLRIVGTLLGKYG
;
A
#
# COMPACT_ATOMS: atom_id res chain seq x y z
N MET A 1 -47.39 8.25 -2.37
CA MET A 1 -45.95 8.55 -2.56
C MET A 1 -45.55 9.47 -1.42
N PRO A 2 -44.92 8.98 -0.36
CA PRO A 2 -44.37 9.83 0.70
C PRO A 2 -43.06 10.45 0.24
N GLU A 3 -42.91 11.75 0.50
CA GLU A 3 -41.68 12.50 0.31
C GLU A 3 -40.65 12.02 1.35
N VAL A 4 -39.48 11.55 0.88
CA VAL A 4 -38.34 11.28 1.76
C VAL A 4 -37.53 12.56 1.84
N ASP A 5 -37.63 13.20 3.00
CA ASP A 5 -36.89 14.37 3.44
C ASP A 5 -35.37 14.10 3.33
N THR A 6 -34.74 14.75 2.36
CA THR A 6 -33.29 14.73 2.14
C THR A 6 -32.60 15.67 3.14
N SER A 7 -32.79 15.42 4.43
CA SER A 7 -32.19 16.21 5.51
C SER A 7 -31.60 15.28 6.56
N GLN A 8 -30.43 14.73 6.21
CA GLN A 8 -29.34 14.51 7.15
C GLN A 8 -28.09 14.09 6.36
N ALA A 9 -27.26 15.08 6.09
CA ALA A 9 -25.86 14.88 5.78
C ALA A 9 -25.19 14.25 7.02
N GLU A 10 -25.14 12.94 7.09
CA GLU A 10 -24.25 12.26 8.02
C GLU A 10 -22.82 12.49 7.54
N ALA A 11 -22.18 13.48 8.15
CA ALA A 11 -20.74 13.55 8.28
C ALA A 11 -20.25 12.35 9.13
N GLY A 12 -20.42 11.14 8.57
CA GLY A 12 -19.98 9.88 9.14
C GLY A 12 -18.50 9.70 8.89
N ARG A 13 -17.70 10.19 9.84
CA ARG A 13 -16.33 9.77 10.20
C ARG A 13 -15.62 8.92 9.14
N ALA A 14 -14.70 9.54 8.39
CA ALA A 14 -13.65 8.77 7.71
C ALA A 14 -13.02 7.84 8.76
N PRO A 15 -12.89 6.52 8.50
CA PRO A 15 -12.20 5.66 9.44
C PRO A 15 -10.80 6.26 9.60
N GLU A 16 -10.38 6.51 10.84
CA GLU A 16 -9.00 6.85 11.17
C GLU A 16 -8.14 5.61 10.88
N GLY A 17 -7.99 5.32 9.58
CA GLY A 17 -7.43 4.09 9.09
C GLY A 17 -5.95 4.01 9.44
N ALA A 18 -5.46 2.80 9.73
CA ALA A 18 -4.14 2.46 10.25
C ALA A 18 -2.89 3.08 9.56
N LEU A 19 -3.04 3.86 8.48
CA LEU A 19 -2.02 4.78 7.96
C LEU A 19 -1.87 6.06 8.80
N ALA A 20 -2.79 6.35 9.72
CA ALA A 20 -2.81 7.56 10.54
C ALA A 20 -1.66 7.59 11.57
N HIS A 21 -1.20 6.43 12.06
CA HIS A 21 -0.12 6.37 13.04
C HIS A 21 1.25 6.10 12.40
N GLY A 22 1.97 7.20 12.18
CA GLY A 22 3.42 7.35 12.29
C GLY A 22 4.32 6.40 11.50
N GLU A 23 4.41 5.13 11.90
CA GLU A 23 5.47 4.21 11.50
C GLU A 23 5.17 3.48 10.19
N GLY A 24 3.95 2.96 10.01
CA GLY A 24 3.52 2.31 8.76
C GLY A 24 3.49 3.27 7.57
N ARG A 25 2.99 4.49 7.79
CA ARG A 25 3.00 5.56 6.79
C ARG A 25 4.42 5.98 6.41
N LYS A 26 5.31 6.15 7.39
CA LYS A 26 6.72 6.50 7.12
C LYS A 26 7.43 5.41 6.34
N ASP A 27 7.17 4.13 6.61
CA ASP A 27 7.77 3.02 5.88
C ASP A 27 7.32 2.98 4.41
N VAL A 28 6.00 3.06 4.16
CA VAL A 28 5.45 3.10 2.79
C VAL A 28 6.02 4.29 2.02
N LEU A 29 6.03 5.49 2.61
CA LEU A 29 6.62 6.67 1.97
C LEU A 29 8.12 6.52 1.68
N ARG A 30 8.88 5.88 2.58
CA ARG A 30 10.30 5.62 2.38
C ARG A 30 10.53 4.67 1.19
N ARG A 31 9.70 3.64 1.05
CA ARG A 31 9.75 2.70 -0.08
C ARG A 31 9.38 3.40 -1.39
N LEU A 32 8.31 4.19 -1.41
CA LEU A 32 7.90 4.93 -2.61
C LEU A 32 8.96 5.92 -3.07
N ARG A 33 9.64 6.64 -2.16
CA ARG A 33 10.78 7.51 -2.53
C ARG A 33 11.93 6.73 -3.15
N ARG A 34 12.17 5.49 -2.70
CA ARG A 34 13.19 4.61 -3.30
C ARG A 34 12.79 4.22 -4.72
N VAL A 35 11.53 3.81 -4.92
CA VAL A 35 10.99 3.48 -6.26
C VAL A 35 11.10 4.68 -7.19
N GLU A 36 10.75 5.88 -6.72
CA GLU A 36 10.90 7.12 -7.49
C GLU A 36 12.35 7.33 -7.96
N GLY A 37 13.33 7.15 -7.07
CA GLY A 37 14.75 7.22 -7.44
C GLY A 37 15.16 6.17 -8.47
N GLN A 38 14.65 4.94 -8.35
CA GLN A 38 14.89 3.88 -9.34
C GLN A 38 14.31 4.23 -10.71
N LEU A 39 13.08 4.77 -10.76
CA LEU A 39 12.44 5.19 -12.01
C LEU A 39 13.18 6.36 -12.67
N ARG A 40 13.66 7.33 -11.89
CA ARG A 40 14.54 8.39 -12.40
C ARG A 40 15.83 7.83 -13.01
N GLY A 41 16.42 6.83 -12.36
CA GLY A 41 17.59 6.13 -12.90
C GLY A 41 17.29 5.41 -14.21
N VAL A 42 16.17 4.70 -14.29
CA VAL A 42 15.71 4.02 -15.52
C VAL A 42 15.50 5.01 -16.66
N MET A 43 14.83 6.14 -16.42
CA MET A 43 14.63 7.17 -17.44
C MET A 43 15.96 7.68 -17.99
N ARG A 44 16.93 7.98 -17.10
CA ARG A 44 18.28 8.39 -17.50
C ARG A 44 19.00 7.32 -18.33
N MET A 45 18.92 6.05 -17.93
CA MET A 45 19.51 4.95 -18.70
C MET A 45 18.95 4.90 -20.14
N ILE A 46 17.65 5.11 -20.29
CA ILE A 46 16.99 5.15 -21.61
C ILE A 46 17.47 6.36 -22.42
N GLU A 47 17.56 7.55 -21.79
CA GLU A 47 18.06 8.78 -22.43
C GLU A 47 19.53 8.66 -22.86
N GLU A 48 20.35 7.95 -22.09
CA GLU A 48 21.77 7.68 -22.35
C GLU A 48 21.97 6.54 -23.38
N GLY A 49 20.90 5.86 -23.82
CA GLY A 49 20.96 4.79 -24.81
C GLY A 49 21.49 3.46 -24.27
N GLU A 50 21.33 3.20 -22.97
CA GLU A 50 21.71 1.94 -22.34
C GLU A 50 20.98 0.73 -22.95
N GLY A 51 21.61 -0.44 -22.86
CA GLY A 51 21.06 -1.67 -23.40
C GLY A 51 19.74 -2.10 -22.73
N CYS A 52 18.86 -2.75 -23.49
CA CYS A 52 17.55 -3.18 -23.00
C CYS A 52 17.62 -4.10 -21.77
N MET A 53 18.62 -4.98 -21.70
CA MET A 53 18.74 -5.96 -20.61
C MET A 53 19.09 -5.29 -19.26
N PRO A 54 20.11 -4.42 -19.15
CA PRO A 54 20.33 -3.60 -17.96
C PRO A 54 19.10 -2.78 -17.53
N VAL A 55 18.42 -2.14 -18.48
CA VAL A 55 17.20 -1.34 -18.20
C VAL A 55 16.08 -2.23 -17.64
N ALA A 56 15.82 -3.39 -18.25
CA ALA A 56 14.83 -4.34 -17.79
C ALA A 56 15.14 -4.87 -16.38
N GLN A 57 16.42 -5.04 -16.04
CA GLN A 57 16.83 -5.46 -14.71
C GLN A 57 16.54 -4.38 -13.66
N GLN A 58 16.80 -3.11 -13.96
CA GLN A 58 16.46 -2.00 -13.06
C GLN A 58 14.94 -1.83 -12.90
N LEU A 59 14.18 -1.98 -13.99
CA LEU A 59 12.71 -2.00 -13.94
C LEU A 59 12.18 -3.12 -13.06
N SER A 60 12.74 -4.33 -13.17
CA SER A 60 12.37 -5.46 -12.30
C SER A 60 12.64 -5.16 -10.82
N ALA A 61 13.78 -4.52 -10.52
CA ALA A 61 14.12 -4.09 -9.16
C ALA A 61 13.17 -3.00 -8.63
N ALA A 62 12.74 -2.07 -9.49
CA ALA A 62 11.75 -1.05 -9.13
C ALA A 62 10.37 -1.67 -8.87
N ARG A 63 9.94 -2.61 -9.73
CA ARG A 63 8.68 -3.35 -9.58
C ARG A 63 8.64 -4.07 -8.25
N LYS A 64 9.67 -4.84 -7.89
CA LYS A 64 9.74 -5.54 -6.60
C LYS A 64 9.63 -4.60 -5.40
N ALA A 65 10.28 -3.44 -5.47
CA ALA A 65 10.18 -2.44 -4.40
C ALA A 65 8.77 -1.81 -4.31
N LEU A 66 8.10 -1.64 -5.45
CA LEU A 66 6.71 -1.17 -5.53
C LEU A 66 5.74 -2.23 -5.00
N ASP A 67 5.91 -3.49 -5.38
CA ASP A 67 5.08 -4.61 -4.94
C ASP A 67 5.09 -4.72 -3.41
N ALA A 68 6.27 -4.59 -2.79
CA ALA A 68 6.38 -4.56 -1.33
C ALA A 68 5.59 -3.42 -0.67
N ALA A 69 5.51 -2.25 -1.30
CA ALA A 69 4.69 -1.14 -0.82
C ALA A 69 3.19 -1.43 -1.02
N PHE A 70 2.83 -2.00 -2.17
CA PHE A 70 1.46 -2.42 -2.49
C PHE A 70 0.94 -3.43 -1.46
N PHE A 71 1.70 -4.47 -1.14
CA PHE A 71 1.28 -5.48 -0.15
C PHE A 71 1.04 -4.89 1.23
N ARG A 72 1.89 -3.94 1.67
CA ARG A 72 1.66 -3.25 2.94
C ARG A 72 0.35 -2.47 2.93
N MET A 73 0.00 -1.85 1.81
CA MET A 73 -1.26 -1.13 1.65
C MET A 73 -2.45 -2.09 1.65
N THR A 74 -2.34 -3.26 1.00
CA THR A 74 -3.38 -4.29 1.03
C THR A 74 -3.64 -4.80 2.44
N VAL A 75 -2.60 -5.10 3.21
CA VAL A 75 -2.74 -5.51 4.62
C VAL A 75 -3.42 -4.41 5.43
N CYS A 76 -3.00 -3.16 5.23
CA CYS A 76 -3.60 -2.02 5.92
C CYS A 76 -5.10 -1.87 5.60
N TYR A 77 -5.50 -2.14 4.37
CA TYR A 77 -6.91 -2.13 3.98
C TYR A 77 -7.69 -3.26 4.68
N LEU A 78 -7.16 -4.47 4.69
CA LEU A 78 -7.79 -5.60 5.37
C LEU A 78 -7.94 -5.38 6.89
N GLU A 79 -6.92 -4.79 7.52
CA GLU A 79 -6.96 -4.41 8.94
C GLU A 79 -8.09 -3.38 9.23
N GLN A 80 -8.39 -2.47 8.29
CA GLN A 80 -9.45 -1.48 8.43
C GLN A 80 -10.84 -2.12 8.30
N GLU A 81 -11.08 -2.85 7.21
CA GLU A 81 -12.39 -3.47 6.95
C GLU A 81 -12.81 -4.43 8.06
N LEU A 82 -11.84 -5.16 8.63
CA LEU A 82 -12.11 -6.10 9.72
C LEU A 82 -12.29 -5.41 11.08
N ALA A 83 -11.70 -4.23 11.29
CA ALA A 83 -11.94 -3.45 12.50
C ALA A 83 -13.34 -2.81 12.52
N ASP A 84 -13.91 -2.52 11.35
CA ASP A 84 -15.22 -1.88 11.21
C ASP A 84 -16.40 -2.87 11.27
N GLY A 85 -16.18 -4.16 10.96
CA GLY A 85 -17.24 -5.17 10.83
C GLY A 85 -17.68 -5.83 12.14
N GLU A 86 -16.75 -6.49 12.85
CA GLU A 86 -16.90 -7.10 14.17
C GLU A 86 -15.46 -7.25 14.69
N GLY A 87 -15.12 -6.62 15.81
CA GLY A 87 -13.73 -6.44 16.24
C GLY A 87 -12.83 -7.67 16.04
N LEU A 88 -11.67 -7.45 15.41
CA LEU A 88 -10.67 -8.48 15.13
C LEU A 88 -10.33 -9.27 16.40
N ASP A 89 -10.53 -10.59 16.37
CA ASP A 89 -9.91 -11.46 17.37
C ASP A 89 -8.38 -11.46 17.23
N ASP A 90 -7.68 -11.68 18.34
CA ASP A 90 -6.21 -11.66 18.36
C ASP A 90 -5.60 -12.68 17.38
N GLU A 91 -6.34 -13.77 17.10
CA GLU A 91 -5.93 -14.80 16.16
C GLU A 91 -5.94 -14.32 14.69
N THR A 92 -6.97 -13.58 14.28
CA THR A 92 -7.09 -13.03 12.92
C THR A 92 -6.08 -11.90 12.69
N ALA A 93 -5.86 -11.05 13.69
CA ALA A 93 -4.83 -10.01 13.64
C ALA A 93 -3.42 -10.61 13.43
N GLU A 94 -3.09 -11.69 14.15
CA GLU A 94 -1.80 -12.36 13.98
C GLU A 94 -1.67 -13.03 12.59
N LYS A 95 -2.75 -13.68 12.10
CA LYS A 95 -2.77 -14.25 10.75
C LYS A 95 -2.54 -13.20 9.68
N LEU A 96 -3.15 -12.01 9.80
CA LEU A 96 -2.93 -10.89 8.87
C LEU A 96 -1.48 -10.40 8.90
N ARG A 97 -0.87 -10.32 10.08
CA ARG A 97 0.54 -9.98 10.22
C ARG A 97 1.45 -11.01 9.53
N ILE A 98 1.14 -12.31 9.67
CA ILE A 98 1.85 -13.39 8.98
C ILE A 98 1.67 -13.28 7.47
N VAL A 99 0.44 -13.10 6.99
CA VAL A 99 0.13 -12.91 5.55
C VAL A 99 0.89 -11.71 5.00
N GLY A 100 0.89 -10.57 5.69
CA GLY A 100 1.68 -9.40 5.29
C GLY A 100 3.18 -9.67 5.22
N THR A 101 3.70 -10.48 6.14
CA THR A 101 5.11 -10.90 6.13
C THR A 101 5.42 -11.82 4.94
N LEU A 102 4.52 -12.76 4.63
CA LEU A 102 4.67 -13.69 3.50
C LEU A 102 4.59 -12.93 2.16
N LEU A 103 3.60 -12.07 1.99
CA LEU A 103 3.45 -11.23 0.81
C LEU A 103 4.67 -10.31 0.62
N GLY A 104 5.24 -9.76 1.70
CA GLY A 104 6.47 -8.95 1.61
C GLY A 104 7.75 -9.75 1.29
N LYS A 105 7.80 -11.06 1.60
CA LYS A 105 8.95 -11.93 1.30
C LYS A 105 8.95 -12.46 -0.13
N TYR A 106 7.76 -12.80 -0.64
CA TYR A 106 7.58 -13.45 -1.94
C TYR A 106 7.06 -12.49 -3.03
N GLY A 107 6.72 -11.27 -2.64
CA GLY A 107 6.50 -10.11 -3.50
C GLY A 107 7.76 -9.51 -4.11
#